data_AF-A0A6P0NF92-F1
#
_entry.id   AF-A0A6P0NF92-F1
#
_cell.length_a   1.000
_cell.length_b   1.000
_cell.length_c   1.000
_cell.angle_alpha   90.00
_cell.angle_beta   90.00
_cell.angle_gamma   90.00
#
_symmetry.space_group_name_H-M   'P 1'
#
loop_
_entity.id
_entity.type
_entity.pdbx_description
1 polymer ?
#
loop_
_entity_poly.entity_id
_entity_poly.type
_entity_poly.pdbx_seq_one_letter_code
_entity_poly.pdbx_strand_id
1 'polypeptide(L)'
;MRWQNFAATGIVEARWQGDTLVLRGVEPSELAAITNRLAPDRAVCDNCQFYRQRSCQQPQSPLFGRLVAPDGHCPEFITRPQHL
;
A
#
# COMPACT_ATOMS: atom_id res chain seq x y z
N MET A 1 11.05 6.00 -23.80
CA MET A 1 11.52 6.79 -22.64
C MET A 1 10.35 7.26 -21.75
N ARG A 2 9.36 6.42 -21.42
CA ARG A 2 8.17 6.81 -20.61
C ARG A 2 8.35 6.46 -19.11
N TRP A 3 9.13 5.43 -18.84
CA TRP A 3 9.42 4.91 -17.50
C TRP A 3 10.29 5.82 -16.63
N GLN A 4 11.16 6.66 -17.21
CA GLN A 4 11.99 7.59 -16.43
C GLN A 4 11.14 8.67 -15.73
N ASN A 5 10.07 9.16 -16.36
CA ASN A 5 9.15 10.11 -15.75
C ASN A 5 8.32 9.49 -14.62
N PHE A 6 8.02 8.18 -14.69
CA PHE A 6 7.39 7.45 -13.59
C PHE A 6 8.36 7.17 -12.42
N ALA A 7 9.67 7.14 -12.70
CA ALA A 7 10.69 6.77 -11.73
C ALA A 7 11.18 7.92 -10.85
N ALA A 8 10.80 9.17 -11.12
CA ALA A 8 11.27 10.34 -10.36
C ALA A 8 10.98 10.24 -8.86
N THR A 9 9.82 9.71 -8.49
CA THR A 9 9.44 9.39 -7.09
C THR A 9 9.36 7.89 -6.83
N GLY A 10 9.41 7.06 -7.87
CA GLY A 10 9.13 5.62 -7.78
C GLY A 10 7.67 5.30 -7.45
N ILE A 11 6.78 6.30 -7.47
CA ILE A 11 5.36 6.17 -7.12
C ILE A 11 4.52 6.54 -8.34
N VAL A 12 3.52 5.71 -8.62
CA VAL A 12 2.55 5.93 -9.69
C VAL A 12 1.13 5.97 -9.14
N GLU A 13 0.32 6.88 -9.67
CA GLU A 13 -1.12 6.91 -9.49
C GLU A 13 -1.77 6.06 -10.58
N ALA A 14 -2.69 5.18 -10.18
CA ALA A 14 -3.45 4.32 -11.08
C ALA A 14 -4.94 4.63 -10.95
N ARG A 15 -5.60 4.93 -12.07
CA ARG A 15 -7.03 5.27 -12.09
C ARG A 15 -7.74 4.68 -13.30
N TRP A 16 -8.95 4.19 -13.10
CA TRP A 16 -9.85 3.75 -14.17
C TRP A 16 -10.53 4.95 -14.86
N GLN A 17 -10.59 4.90 -16.19
CA GLN A 17 -11.36 5.78 -17.05
C GLN A 17 -12.22 4.90 -17.96
N GLY A 18 -13.48 4.68 -17.58
CA GLY A 18 -14.29 3.64 -18.20
C GLY A 18 -13.65 2.26 -17.99
N ASP A 19 -13.32 1.59 -19.08
CA ASP A 19 -12.65 0.28 -19.13
C ASP A 19 -11.12 0.38 -19.21
N THR A 20 -10.56 1.59 -19.16
CA THR A 20 -9.13 1.82 -19.38
C THR A 20 -8.40 2.15 -18.08
N LEU A 21 -7.30 1.45 -17.79
CA LEU A 21 -6.40 1.77 -16.67
C LEU A 21 -5.36 2.81 -17.11
N VAL A 22 -5.36 3.96 -16.44
CA VAL A 22 -4.41 5.06 -16.69
C VAL A 22 -3.40 5.13 -15.57
N LEU A 23 -2.11 5.16 -15.93
CA LEU A 23 -0.97 5.32 -15.02
C LEU A 23 -0.32 6.69 -15.20
N ARG A 24 -0.11 7.40 -14.09
CA ARG A 24 0.56 8.70 -14.02
C ARG A 24 1.68 8.66 -12.97
N GLY A 25 2.81 9.32 -13.23
CA GLY A 25 3.84 9.54 -12.20
C GLY A 25 3.34 10.55 -11.18
N VAL A 26 3.60 10.30 -9.91
CA VAL A 26 3.28 11.26 -8.85
C VAL A 26 4.41 12.27 -8.75
N GLU A 27 4.08 13.56 -8.80
CA GLU A 27 5.05 14.62 -8.61
C GLU A 27 5.47 14.73 -7.13
N PRO A 28 6.74 15.08 -6.83
CA PRO A 28 7.21 15.21 -5.45
C PRO A 28 6.36 16.13 -4.57
N SER A 29 5.80 17.20 -5.13
CA SER A 29 4.92 18.13 -4.40
C SER A 29 3.59 17.52 -3.97
N GLU A 30 3.13 16.48 -4.67
CA GLU A 30 1.87 15.76 -4.37
C GLU A 30 2.07 14.70 -3.28
N LEU A 31 3.33 14.32 -3.02
CA LEU A 31 3.68 13.22 -2.14
C LEU A 31 3.17 13.43 -0.71
N ALA A 32 3.30 14.65 -0.17
CA ALA A 32 2.87 14.97 1.19
C ALA A 32 1.36 14.79 1.40
N ALA A 33 0.54 15.16 0.41
CA ALA A 33 -0.91 14.99 0.46
C ALA A 33 -1.30 13.51 0.34
N ILE A 34 -0.58 12.74 -0.48
CA ILE A 34 -0.74 11.29 -0.62
C ILE A 34 -0.34 10.59 0.69
N THR A 35 0.79 10.96 1.30
CA THR A 35 1.24 10.39 2.58
C THR A 35 0.35 10.79 3.74
N ASN A 36 -0.24 11.99 3.74
CA ASN A 36 -1.16 12.43 4.78
C ASN A 36 -2.54 11.78 4.67
N ARG A 37 -3.02 11.44 3.46
CA ARG A 37 -4.18 10.54 3.30
C ARG A 37 -3.91 9.14 3.86
N LEU A 38 -2.65 8.81 4.14
CA LEU A 38 -2.19 7.53 4.67
C LEU A 38 -1.88 7.59 6.19
N ALA A 39 -2.39 8.52 7.02
CA ALA A 39 -2.29 8.41 8.50
C ALA A 39 -3.41 9.24 9.18
N PRO A 40 -4.01 8.82 10.34
CA PRO A 40 -3.44 8.04 11.46
C PRO A 40 -4.05 6.63 11.69
N ASP A 41 -5.15 6.26 11.04
CA ASP A 41 -5.74 4.91 11.12
C ASP A 41 -5.12 3.96 10.10
N ARG A 42 -3.80 4.07 9.91
CA ARG A 42 -3.09 3.43 8.80
C ARG A 42 -3.18 1.92 8.98
N ALA A 43 -4.06 1.29 8.21
CA ALA A 43 -4.18 -0.15 8.08
C ALA A 43 -2.89 -0.69 7.43
N VAL A 44 -1.86 -0.98 8.22
CA VAL A 44 -0.58 -1.47 7.71
C VAL A 44 -0.32 -2.89 8.16
N CYS A 45 0.64 -3.57 7.52
CA CYS A 45 1.05 -4.89 7.97
C CYS A 45 1.47 -4.88 9.45
N ASP A 46 2.19 -3.86 9.91
CA ASP A 46 2.69 -3.79 11.28
C ASP A 46 1.59 -3.86 12.37
N ASN A 47 0.44 -3.22 12.14
CA ASN A 47 -0.71 -3.25 13.05
C ASN A 47 -1.80 -4.25 12.64
N CYS A 48 -1.55 -5.10 11.64
CA CYS A 48 -2.44 -6.18 11.24
C CYS A 48 -2.28 -7.41 12.15
N GLN A 49 -3.38 -8.09 12.46
CA GLN A 49 -3.37 -9.34 13.22
C GLN A 49 -2.73 -10.52 12.46
N PHE A 50 -2.70 -10.45 11.13
CA PHE A 50 -2.18 -11.50 10.25
C PHE A 50 -0.69 -11.35 9.91
N TYR A 51 -0.04 -10.28 10.37
CA TYR A 51 1.38 -10.07 10.12
C TYR A 51 2.23 -10.83 11.14
N ARG A 52 3.07 -11.76 10.66
CA ARG A 52 3.99 -12.56 11.49
C ARG A 52 5.32 -12.70 10.79
N GLN A 53 6.42 -12.46 11.51
CA GLN A 53 7.79 -12.64 11.01
C GLN A 53 8.03 -12.00 9.63
N ARG A 54 7.51 -10.78 9.42
CA ARG A 54 7.59 -10.05 8.14
C ARG A 54 6.80 -10.66 6.98
N SER A 55 5.84 -11.54 7.27
CA SER A 55 4.99 -12.18 6.28
C SER A 55 3.50 -12.03 6.59
N CYS A 56 2.66 -11.99 5.56
CA CYS A 56 1.20 -12.02 5.69
C CYS A 56 0.70 -13.47 5.81
N GLN A 57 -0.11 -13.75 6.84
CA GLN A 57 -0.66 -15.07 7.14
C GLN A 57 -2.17 -15.19 6.83
N GLN A 58 -2.76 -14.21 6.12
CA GLN A 58 -4.17 -14.23 5.71
C GLN A 58 -4.33 -15.00 4.39
N PRO A 59 -4.93 -16.21 4.36
CA PRO A 59 -5.01 -17.02 3.14
C PRO A 59 -5.80 -16.39 2.00
N GLN A 60 -6.73 -15.50 2.29
CA GLN A 60 -7.49 -14.76 1.26
C GLN A 60 -6.73 -13.57 0.68
N SER A 61 -5.58 -13.21 1.28
CA SER A 61 -4.80 -12.07 0.83
C SER A 61 -3.93 -12.42 -0.38
N PRO A 62 -3.80 -11.51 -1.37
CA PRO A 62 -2.81 -11.68 -2.44
C PRO A 62 -1.36 -11.72 -1.91
N LEU A 63 -1.14 -11.31 -0.66
CA LEU A 63 0.18 -11.31 -0.02
C LEU A 63 0.47 -12.56 0.82
N PHE A 64 -0.42 -13.57 0.85
CA PHE A 64 -0.25 -14.76 1.69
C PHE A 64 1.11 -15.44 1.49
N GLY A 65 1.84 -15.66 2.60
CA GLY A 65 3.16 -16.29 2.62
C GLY A 65 4.29 -15.47 2.01
N ARG A 66 4.02 -14.25 1.53
CA ARG A 66 5.05 -13.34 0.97
C ARG A 66 5.73 -12.57 2.08
N LEU A 67 6.99 -12.21 1.88
CA LEU A 67 7.66 -11.17 2.67
C LEU A 67 7.07 -9.81 2.29
N VAL A 68 6.67 -9.02 3.28
CA VAL A 68 6.03 -7.72 3.08
C VAL A 68 6.71 -6.67 3.97
N ALA A 69 6.73 -5.43 3.50
CA ALA A 69 7.21 -4.31 4.30
C ALA A 69 6.22 -4.02 5.43
N PRO A 70 6.67 -3.58 6.63
CA PRO A 70 5.78 -3.28 7.75
C PRO A 70 4.74 -2.18 7.43
N ASP A 71 5.06 -1.25 6.54
CA ASP A 71 4.21 -0.17 6.07
C ASP A 71 3.36 -0.54 4.83
N GLY A 72 3.44 -1.79 4.37
CA GLY A 72 2.58 -2.34 3.32
C GLY A 72 1.13 -2.53 3.79
N HIS A 73 0.23 -2.84 2.85
CA HIS A 73 -1.20 -3.02 3.11
C HIS A 73 -1.80 -4.10 2.19
N CYS A 74 -2.85 -4.78 2.64
CA CYS A 74 -3.70 -5.63 1.80
C CYS A 74 -5.20 -5.39 2.11
N PRO A 75 -6.10 -5.67 1.16
CA PRO A 75 -7.54 -5.47 1.35
C PRO A 75 -8.15 -6.25 2.53
N GLU A 76 -7.57 -7.39 2.89
CA GLU A 76 -8.03 -8.29 3.96
C GLU A 76 -7.45 -7.91 5.35
N PHE A 77 -7.00 -6.67 5.49
CA PHE A 77 -6.47 -6.14 6.74
C PHE A 77 -7.50 -6.25 7.87
N ILE A 78 -7.03 -6.71 9.03
CA ILE A 78 -7.77 -6.61 10.30
C ILE A 78 -6.79 -6.14 11.37
N THR A 79 -7.13 -5.05 12.05
CA THR A 79 -6.35 -4.49 13.16
C THR A 79 -6.11 -5.54 14.24
N ARG A 80 -4.88 -5.61 14.74
CA ARG A 80 -4.54 -6.43 15.91
C ARG A 80 -5.34 -5.94 17.12
N PRO A 81 -6.09 -6.83 17.81
CA PRO A 81 -6.81 -6.42 19.01
C PRO A 81 -5.81 -5.91 20.06
N GLN A 82 -6.04 -4.68 20.53
CA GLN A 82 -5.32 -4.13 21.67
C GLN A 82 -6.01 -4.69 22.92
N HIS A 83 -5.34 -5.57 23.65
CA HIS A 83 -5.78 -5.91 25.00
C HIS A 83 -5.51 -4.68 25.88
N LEU A 84 -6.59 -4.00 26.29
CA LEU A 84 -6.60 -3.05 27.41
C LEU A 84 -6.56 -3.83 28.72
#